data_AF-A0A1F3PSY5-F1
#
_entry.id   AF-A0A1F3PSY5-F1
#
_cell.length_a   1.000
_cell.length_b   1.000
_cell.length_c   1.000
_cell.angle_alpha   90.00
_cell.angle_beta   90.00
_cell.angle_gamma   90.00
#
_symmetry.space_group_name_H-M   'P 1'
#
loop_
_entity.id
_entity.type
_entity.pdbx_description
1 polymer ?
#
loop_
_entity_poly.entity_id
_entity_poly.type
_entity_poly.pdbx_seq_one_letter_code
_entity_poly.pdbx_strand_id
1 'polypeptide(L)'
;MFFVLSSAVGQNKEIPEAFIMFPQSSNVITFEVKYYIDQAYDKIPYGEELIFTFLSKDECKNKNTGCKTTLSKSRADLAYEYLLEKGVMEKDMKRIIVPFDKKKKDAIDYRSFTNQNGEYSILVYKSSDAPTKYAVGEGPVLDPAKEQKFIISPCYEDFVYCSQGTTIRFPENAFYTGCEMASCDTLNISVWEFYSKEDMFNAGLTTLSNRKMLVSGGMIYIKAFCNGRELELRPGMQIDITMPVKYDDNWKVFEGNEKDNVVNWAEDKEGNVGQINGESNIEVPGEYWGENEQMIGILMKSSNLGWINCDLFYEVENTQDLFVQVDRIDEKTTVCMVFHDMKSILPGYYFNADKAIKFEKVPRGKKVTIMAFKKDGNEMLVGYKQLLTGLDNKEGLAMQRMSLKDFELIVKSFN
;
A
#
# COMPACT_ATOMS: atom_id res chain seq x y z
N MET A 1 17.75 -19.82 -19.39
CA MET A 1 18.12 -18.40 -19.56
C MET A 1 18.01 -18.04 -21.03
N PHE A 2 16.93 -17.39 -21.45
CA PHE A 2 16.80 -16.82 -22.80
C PHE A 2 16.01 -15.51 -22.67
N PHE A 3 16.70 -14.39 -22.81
CA PHE A 3 16.10 -13.06 -22.93
C PHE A 3 15.73 -12.81 -24.38
N VAL A 4 14.57 -12.20 -24.64
CA VAL A 4 14.34 -11.46 -25.87
C VAL A 4 13.60 -10.17 -25.49
N LEU A 5 14.33 -9.06 -25.52
CA LEU A 5 13.75 -7.73 -25.74
C LEU A 5 13.45 -7.63 -27.24
N SER A 6 12.21 -7.38 -27.65
CA SER A 6 11.96 -6.81 -28.99
C SER A 6 11.95 -5.28 -28.88
N SER A 7 12.91 -4.65 -29.52
CA SER A 7 12.97 -3.20 -29.75
C SER A 7 12.07 -2.81 -30.93
N ALA A 8 11.48 -1.62 -30.87
CA ALA A 8 10.83 -1.01 -32.02
C ALA A 8 11.37 0.41 -32.23
N VAL A 9 11.89 0.70 -33.42
CA VAL A 9 12.09 2.07 -33.94
C VAL A 9 11.46 2.13 -35.33
N GLY A 10 10.56 3.10 -35.54
CA GLY A 10 10.10 3.54 -36.86
C GLY A 10 8.68 3.10 -37.28
N GLN A 11 8.00 4.01 -37.99
CA GLN A 11 6.56 4.06 -38.31
C GLN A 11 6.04 2.85 -39.13
N ASN A 12 5.80 1.75 -38.42
CA ASN A 12 4.85 0.65 -38.66
C ASN A 12 5.11 -0.36 -37.53
N LYS A 13 5.07 0.13 -36.28
CA LYS A 13 5.64 -0.61 -35.14
C LYS A 13 4.74 -1.79 -34.76
N GLU A 14 5.26 -3.01 -34.93
CA GLU A 14 4.82 -4.13 -34.10
C GLU A 14 4.97 -3.71 -32.63
N ILE A 15 3.90 -3.87 -31.84
CA ILE A 15 3.94 -3.55 -30.41
C ILE A 15 4.89 -4.54 -29.73
N PRO A 16 5.88 -4.07 -28.94
CA PRO A 16 6.84 -4.95 -28.30
C PRO A 16 6.14 -5.94 -27.35
N GLU A 17 6.62 -7.19 -27.36
CA GLU A 17 6.10 -8.26 -26.50
C GLU A 17 7.07 -8.53 -25.34
N ALA A 18 6.55 -8.59 -24.11
CA ALA A 18 7.27 -9.05 -22.92
C ALA A 18 6.70 -10.39 -22.45
N PHE A 19 7.57 -11.40 -22.41
CA PHE A 19 7.22 -12.74 -21.95
C PHE A 19 7.38 -12.85 -20.44
N ILE A 20 6.28 -13.10 -19.74
CA ILE A 20 6.30 -13.27 -18.28
C ILE A 20 6.42 -14.75 -17.95
N MET A 21 7.52 -15.12 -17.29
CA MET A 21 7.78 -16.51 -16.89
C MET A 21 7.14 -16.79 -15.53
N PHE A 22 6.12 -17.64 -15.55
CA PHE A 22 5.61 -18.28 -14.34
C PHE A 22 6.36 -19.59 -14.10
N PRO A 23 6.43 -20.07 -12.85
CA PRO A 23 6.79 -21.45 -12.57
C PRO A 23 5.92 -22.40 -13.42
N GLN A 24 6.45 -23.55 -13.85
CA GLN A 24 5.81 -24.39 -14.86
C GLN A 24 4.37 -24.76 -14.47
N SER A 25 3.40 -24.46 -15.34
CA SER A 25 1.96 -24.64 -15.09
C SER A 25 1.38 -23.92 -13.86
N SER A 26 2.16 -23.05 -13.22
CA SER A 26 1.71 -22.21 -12.10
C SER A 26 0.99 -20.98 -12.61
N ASN A 27 0.01 -20.54 -11.83
CA ASN A 27 -0.67 -19.27 -11.94
C ASN A 27 -0.44 -18.41 -10.69
N VAL A 28 0.69 -18.58 -9.99
CA VAL A 28 1.03 -17.77 -8.81
C VAL A 28 1.93 -16.60 -9.24
N ILE A 29 1.61 -15.40 -8.78
CA ILE A 29 2.45 -14.21 -9.00
C ILE A 29 3.58 -14.14 -7.96
N THR A 30 4.67 -14.86 -8.23
CA THR A 30 5.86 -14.88 -7.35
C THR A 30 6.63 -13.56 -7.40
N PHE A 31 7.56 -13.35 -6.46
CA PHE A 31 8.48 -12.20 -6.50
C PHE A 31 9.24 -12.09 -7.84
N GLU A 32 9.65 -13.23 -8.41
CA GLU A 32 10.33 -13.30 -9.70
C GLU A 32 9.41 -12.86 -10.86
N VAL A 33 8.13 -13.26 -10.85
CA VAL A 33 7.13 -12.82 -11.83
C VAL A 33 6.95 -11.30 -11.75
N LYS A 34 6.78 -10.76 -10.53
CA LYS A 34 6.64 -9.31 -10.28
C LYS A 34 7.86 -8.55 -10.82
N TYR A 35 9.06 -9.05 -10.52
CA TYR A 35 10.32 -8.48 -11.01
C TYR A 35 10.38 -8.41 -12.54
N TYR A 36 9.93 -9.44 -13.26
CA TYR A 36 9.92 -9.41 -14.73
C TYR A 36 8.89 -8.43 -15.32
N ILE A 37 7.71 -8.33 -14.71
CA ILE A 37 6.71 -7.32 -15.08
C ILE A 37 7.30 -5.92 -14.89
N ASP A 38 7.96 -5.69 -13.75
CA ASP A 38 8.59 -4.40 -13.43
C ASP A 38 9.68 -4.04 -14.44
N GLN A 39 10.61 -4.96 -14.70
CA GLN A 39 11.70 -4.74 -15.64
C GLN A 39 11.21 -4.41 -17.05
N ALA A 40 10.08 -4.97 -17.48
CA ALA A 40 9.51 -4.68 -18.79
C ALA A 40 8.80 -3.33 -18.81
N TYR A 41 7.87 -3.08 -17.87
CA TYR A 41 7.09 -1.85 -17.83
C TYR A 41 7.94 -0.61 -17.52
N ASP A 42 8.94 -0.72 -16.65
CA ASP A 42 9.75 0.43 -16.27
C ASP A 42 10.70 0.85 -17.40
N LYS A 43 11.05 -0.08 -18.32
CA LYS A 43 11.94 0.19 -19.46
C LYS A 43 11.26 0.76 -20.69
N ILE A 44 9.95 0.59 -20.86
CA ILE A 44 9.29 1.20 -22.03
C ILE A 44 9.26 2.73 -21.88
N PRO A 45 9.47 3.51 -22.95
CA PRO A 45 9.36 4.96 -22.91
C PRO A 45 7.92 5.43 -22.62
N TYR A 46 7.79 6.66 -22.11
CA TYR A 46 6.49 7.32 -22.06
C TYR A 46 5.92 7.53 -23.46
N GLY A 47 4.61 7.37 -23.61
CA GLY A 47 3.90 7.47 -24.89
C GLY A 47 3.94 6.20 -25.73
N GLU A 48 4.52 5.10 -25.21
CA GLU A 48 4.61 3.82 -25.93
C GLU A 48 3.75 2.73 -25.27
N GLU A 49 3.44 1.69 -26.06
CA GLU A 49 2.66 0.53 -25.63
C GLU A 49 3.55 -0.72 -25.49
N LEU A 50 3.13 -1.65 -24.62
CA LEU A 50 3.76 -2.94 -24.37
C LEU A 50 2.69 -4.01 -24.23
N ILE A 51 2.94 -5.19 -24.81
CA ILE A 51 2.07 -6.35 -24.59
C ILE A 51 2.76 -7.37 -23.70
N PHE A 52 2.08 -7.73 -22.61
CA PHE A 52 2.46 -8.87 -21.80
C PHE A 52 1.78 -10.14 -22.33
N THR A 53 2.60 -11.15 -22.63
CA THR A 53 2.17 -12.51 -22.98
C THR A 53 2.55 -13.47 -21.86
N PHE A 54 1.73 -14.51 -21.69
CA PHE A 54 1.71 -15.31 -20.46
C PHE A 54 1.86 -16.81 -20.71
N LEU A 55 2.16 -17.23 -21.94
CA LEU A 55 2.52 -18.59 -22.27
C LEU A 55 3.99 -18.70 -22.68
N SER A 56 4.68 -19.67 -22.11
CA SER A 56 6.01 -20.05 -22.58
C SER A 56 5.95 -20.74 -23.94
N LYS A 57 7.07 -20.75 -24.67
CA LYS A 57 7.19 -21.50 -25.94
C LYS A 57 6.88 -22.98 -25.78
N ASP A 58 7.19 -23.57 -24.62
CA ASP A 58 6.91 -24.96 -24.31
C ASP A 58 5.42 -25.19 -24.10
N GLU A 59 4.77 -24.34 -23.30
CA GLU A 59 3.32 -24.40 -23.05
C GLU A 59 2.53 -24.19 -24.35
N CYS A 60 2.97 -23.29 -25.23
CA CYS A 60 2.36 -23.09 -26.54
C CYS A 60 2.38 -24.35 -27.42
N LYS A 61 3.46 -25.13 -27.37
CA LYS A 61 3.66 -26.35 -28.17
C LYS A 61 2.97 -27.57 -27.56
N ASN A 62 3.08 -27.74 -26.24
CA ASN A 62 2.79 -29.00 -25.58
C ASN A 62 1.42 -29.05 -24.89
N LYS A 63 0.77 -27.91 -24.63
CA LYS A 63 -0.58 -27.87 -24.05
C LYS A 63 -1.66 -27.77 -25.11
N ASN A 64 -2.81 -28.41 -24.85
CA ASN A 64 -4.00 -28.26 -25.68
C ASN A 64 -4.57 -26.83 -25.59
N THR A 65 -5.40 -26.45 -26.56
CA THR A 65 -5.95 -25.09 -26.70
C THR A 65 -6.71 -24.62 -25.45
N GLY A 66 -7.56 -25.47 -24.86
CA GLY A 66 -8.33 -25.11 -23.67
C GLY A 66 -7.44 -24.83 -22.45
N CYS A 67 -6.40 -25.64 -22.23
CA CYS A 67 -5.42 -25.41 -21.18
C CYS A 67 -4.61 -24.13 -21.40
N LYS A 68 -4.20 -23.84 -22.65
CA LYS A 68 -3.48 -22.61 -23.00
C LYS A 68 -4.32 -21.37 -22.71
N THR A 69 -5.58 -21.38 -23.13
CA THR A 69 -6.53 -20.29 -22.91
C THR A 69 -6.82 -20.08 -21.43
N THR A 70 -7.08 -21.15 -20.67
CA THR A 70 -7.38 -21.05 -19.23
C THR A 70 -6.18 -20.54 -18.43
N LEU A 71 -4.98 -21.05 -18.73
CA LEU A 71 -3.76 -20.69 -18.03
C LEU A 71 -3.34 -19.24 -18.30
N SER A 72 -3.35 -18.82 -19.57
CA SER A 72 -3.05 -17.43 -19.94
C SER A 72 -4.05 -16.46 -19.34
N LYS A 73 -5.34 -16.81 -19.28
CA LYS A 73 -6.37 -15.99 -18.65
C LYS A 73 -6.06 -15.73 -17.18
N SER A 74 -5.84 -16.80 -16.40
CA SER A 74 -5.55 -16.68 -14.97
C SER A 74 -4.30 -15.84 -14.71
N ARG A 75 -3.25 -15.98 -15.53
CA ARG A 75 -2.01 -15.20 -15.41
C ARG A 75 -2.20 -13.73 -15.81
N ALA A 76 -2.94 -13.47 -16.88
CA ALA A 76 -3.26 -12.12 -17.33
C ALA A 76 -4.09 -11.36 -16.28
N ASP A 77 -5.07 -12.01 -15.65
CA ASP A 77 -5.86 -11.37 -14.60
C ASP A 77 -4.98 -10.98 -13.40
N LEU A 78 -4.10 -11.87 -12.95
CA LEU A 78 -3.18 -11.58 -11.84
C LEU A 78 -2.16 -10.49 -12.17
N ALA A 79 -1.59 -10.50 -13.37
CA ALA A 79 -0.67 -9.46 -13.81
C ALA A 79 -1.37 -8.10 -13.97
N TYR A 80 -2.65 -8.09 -14.36
CA TYR A 80 -3.46 -6.88 -14.46
C TYR A 80 -3.69 -6.26 -13.08
N GLU A 81 -4.12 -7.07 -12.11
CA GLU A 81 -4.28 -6.61 -10.72
C GLU A 81 -2.94 -6.10 -10.15
N TYR A 82 -1.84 -6.80 -10.39
CA TYR A 82 -0.52 -6.33 -9.96
C TYR A 82 -0.10 -5.00 -10.59
N LEU A 83 -0.40 -4.77 -11.86
CA LEU A 83 -0.12 -3.49 -12.53
C LEU A 83 -1.01 -2.37 -11.97
N LEU A 84 -2.27 -2.66 -11.62
CA LEU A 84 -3.14 -1.71 -10.89
C LEU A 84 -2.55 -1.38 -9.52
N GLU A 85 -2.11 -2.38 -8.75
CA GLU A 85 -1.43 -2.19 -7.45
C GLU A 85 -0.15 -1.37 -7.60
N LYS A 86 0.59 -1.55 -8.70
CA LYS A 86 1.77 -0.74 -9.05
C LYS A 86 1.41 0.71 -9.41
N GLY A 87 0.12 1.01 -9.63
CA GLY A 87 -0.35 2.34 -9.99
C GLY A 87 -0.41 2.60 -11.50
N VAL A 88 -0.39 1.56 -12.34
CA VAL A 88 -0.76 1.72 -13.75
C VAL A 88 -2.27 1.96 -13.82
N MET A 89 -2.69 3.00 -14.54
CA MET A 89 -4.09 3.38 -14.60
C MET A 89 -4.90 2.37 -15.40
N GLU A 90 -6.13 2.09 -14.96
CA GLU A 90 -7.05 1.20 -15.67
C GLU A 90 -7.29 1.63 -17.12
N LYS A 91 -7.43 2.95 -17.35
CA LYS A 91 -7.56 3.54 -18.71
C LYS A 91 -6.36 3.27 -19.62
N ASP A 92 -5.19 3.02 -19.04
CA ASP A 92 -3.93 2.79 -19.73
C ASP A 92 -3.65 1.29 -19.90
N MET A 93 -4.61 0.42 -19.55
CA MET A 93 -4.49 -1.03 -19.69
C MET A 93 -5.71 -1.64 -20.36
N LYS A 94 -5.48 -2.58 -21.27
CA LYS A 94 -6.54 -3.35 -21.93
C LYS A 94 -6.20 -4.83 -21.85
N ARG A 95 -7.12 -5.62 -21.32
CA ARG A 95 -7.06 -7.08 -21.47
C ARG A 95 -7.46 -7.43 -22.91
N ILE A 96 -6.63 -8.21 -23.60
CA ILE A 96 -6.79 -8.55 -25.03
C ILE A 96 -6.66 -10.06 -25.23
N ILE A 97 -7.17 -10.57 -26.36
CA ILE A 97 -7.00 -11.97 -26.77
C ILE A 97 -6.18 -12.00 -28.06
N VAL A 98 -5.06 -12.71 -28.03
CA VAL A 98 -4.18 -12.97 -29.17
C VAL A 98 -4.49 -14.37 -29.72
N PRO A 99 -5.03 -14.50 -30.95
CA PRO A 99 -5.34 -15.82 -31.52
C PRO A 99 -4.10 -16.71 -31.66
N PHE A 100 -4.24 -18.02 -31.41
CA PHE A 100 -3.12 -18.97 -31.55
C PHE A 100 -2.68 -19.16 -33.01
N ASP A 101 -3.63 -19.16 -33.93
CA ASP A 101 -3.40 -19.38 -35.36
C ASP A 101 -3.09 -18.06 -36.09
N LYS A 102 -1.97 -17.42 -35.73
CA LYS A 102 -1.49 -16.19 -36.39
C LYS A 102 -1.12 -16.47 -37.86
N LYS A 103 -1.66 -15.72 -38.84
CA LYS A 103 -1.02 -15.52 -40.16
C LYS A 103 -0.20 -14.23 -40.11
N LYS A 104 1.11 -14.32 -40.39
CA LYS A 104 2.13 -13.23 -40.28
C LYS A 104 1.88 -11.93 -41.07
N LYS A 105 0.73 -11.74 -41.73
CA LYS A 105 0.48 -10.63 -42.67
C LYS A 105 -0.70 -9.73 -42.32
N ASP A 106 -1.46 -10.01 -41.27
CA ASP A 106 -2.62 -9.20 -40.92
C ASP A 106 -2.25 -8.22 -39.79
N ALA A 107 -2.64 -6.95 -39.94
CA ALA A 107 -2.57 -5.96 -38.87
C ALA A 107 -3.30 -6.52 -37.63
N ILE A 108 -2.70 -6.37 -36.45
CA ILE A 108 -3.23 -6.95 -35.23
C ILE A 108 -4.48 -6.16 -34.81
N ASP A 109 -5.66 -6.70 -35.13
CA ASP A 109 -6.93 -6.21 -34.61
C ASP A 109 -7.16 -6.81 -33.23
N TYR A 110 -6.77 -6.06 -32.18
CA TYR A 110 -7.01 -6.44 -30.79
C TYR A 110 -8.50 -6.43 -30.51
N ARG A 111 -9.12 -7.61 -30.54
CA ARG A 111 -10.54 -7.73 -30.20
C ARG A 111 -10.73 -7.67 -28.69
N SER A 112 -11.66 -6.82 -28.26
CA SER A 112 -12.19 -6.83 -26.89
C SER A 112 -12.64 -8.25 -26.48
N PHE A 113 -12.63 -8.55 -25.17
CA PHE A 113 -13.02 -9.84 -24.59
C PHE A 113 -14.35 -10.34 -25.18
N THR A 114 -14.27 -11.22 -26.18
CA THR A 114 -15.40 -11.96 -26.73
C THR A 114 -14.92 -13.40 -26.92
N ASN A 115 -15.71 -14.38 -26.44
CA ASN A 115 -15.38 -15.81 -26.35
C ASN A 115 -14.72 -16.38 -27.63
N GLN A 116 -13.39 -16.33 -27.73
CA GLN A 116 -12.60 -16.96 -28.79
C GLN A 116 -11.40 -17.71 -28.22
N ASN A 117 -10.95 -18.73 -28.95
CA ASN A 117 -9.76 -19.51 -28.63
C ASN A 117 -8.50 -18.69 -28.92
N GLY A 118 -7.81 -18.23 -27.87
CA GLY A 118 -6.56 -17.49 -27.97
C GLY A 118 -5.81 -17.43 -26.64
N GLU A 119 -4.64 -16.80 -26.68
CA GLU A 119 -3.85 -16.43 -25.51
C GLU A 119 -4.39 -15.10 -24.95
N TYR A 120 -4.74 -15.09 -23.67
CA TYR A 120 -5.05 -13.85 -22.98
C TYR A 120 -3.76 -13.09 -22.67
N SER A 121 -3.77 -11.80 -22.98
CA SER A 121 -2.63 -10.89 -22.83
C SER A 121 -3.09 -9.55 -22.27
N ILE A 122 -2.14 -8.71 -21.83
CA ILE A 122 -2.42 -7.34 -21.42
C ILE A 122 -1.67 -6.39 -22.34
N LEU A 123 -2.38 -5.47 -22.98
CA LEU A 123 -1.80 -4.29 -23.62
C LEU A 123 -1.74 -3.17 -22.58
N VAL A 124 -0.55 -2.63 -22.36
CA VAL A 124 -0.28 -1.55 -21.40
C VAL A 124 0.31 -0.36 -22.11
N TYR A 125 -0.25 0.82 -21.90
CA TYR A 125 0.26 2.09 -22.39
C TYR A 125 0.97 2.83 -21.24
N LYS A 126 2.19 3.31 -21.47
CA LYS A 126 2.89 4.12 -20.46
C LYS A 126 2.60 5.59 -20.67
N SER A 127 1.54 6.08 -20.05
CA SER A 127 1.14 7.48 -20.17
C SER A 127 2.23 8.44 -19.65
N SER A 128 2.48 9.53 -20.37
CA SER A 128 3.32 10.66 -19.92
C SER A 128 2.76 11.36 -18.68
N ASP A 129 1.47 11.17 -18.42
CA ASP A 129 0.73 11.71 -17.28
C ASP A 129 0.63 10.70 -16.13
N ALA A 130 1.32 9.55 -16.24
CA ALA A 130 1.31 8.52 -15.21
C ALA A 130 2.01 9.06 -13.95
N PRO A 131 1.32 9.13 -12.80
CA PRO A 131 1.98 9.46 -11.55
C PRO A 131 2.93 8.31 -11.22
N THR A 132 4.23 8.56 -11.28
CA THR A 132 5.25 7.49 -11.18
C THR A 132 5.97 7.45 -9.85
N LYS A 133 5.84 8.50 -9.03
CA LYS A 133 6.49 8.56 -7.72
C LYS A 133 5.76 9.49 -6.75
N TYR A 134 5.66 9.07 -5.49
CA TYR A 134 5.22 9.92 -4.39
C TYR A 134 6.21 11.07 -4.17
N ALA A 135 5.69 12.26 -3.94
CA ALA A 135 6.48 13.41 -3.51
C ALA A 135 6.70 13.33 -1.99
N VAL A 136 7.51 12.35 -1.59
CA VAL A 136 7.83 12.06 -0.19
C VAL A 136 9.35 11.96 -0.06
N GLY A 137 9.92 12.87 0.74
CA GLY A 137 11.36 13.03 0.87
C GLY A 137 12.03 11.95 1.72
N GLU A 138 11.33 11.48 2.75
CA GLU A 138 11.81 10.50 3.72
C GLU A 138 10.70 9.47 4.00
N GLY A 139 11.10 8.22 4.21
CA GLY A 139 10.18 7.12 4.49
C GLY A 139 9.54 7.21 5.87
N PRO A 140 8.71 6.21 6.21
CA PRO A 140 8.11 6.10 7.53
C PRO A 140 9.16 6.06 8.63
N VAL A 141 8.92 6.76 9.74
CA VAL A 141 9.87 6.85 10.86
C VAL A 141 9.25 6.28 12.13
N LEU A 142 9.91 5.27 12.69
CA LEU A 142 9.63 4.77 14.03
C LEU A 142 10.46 5.56 15.05
N ASP A 143 9.86 6.55 15.69
CA ASP A 143 10.52 7.33 16.74
C ASP A 143 10.88 6.42 17.93
N PRO A 144 12.18 6.24 18.27
CA PRO A 144 12.59 5.44 19.41
C PRO A 144 12.03 5.96 20.74
N ALA A 145 11.71 7.25 20.85
CA ALA A 145 11.09 7.81 22.06
C ALA A 145 9.64 7.37 22.25
N LYS A 146 8.98 6.87 21.19
CA LYS A 146 7.62 6.32 21.23
C LYS A 146 7.59 4.79 21.27
N GLU A 147 8.75 4.13 21.27
CA GLU A 147 8.85 2.67 21.33
C GLU A 147 8.42 2.15 22.71
N GLN A 148 7.47 1.21 22.74
CA GLN A 148 7.06 0.50 23.94
C GLN A 148 7.61 -0.91 23.92
N LYS A 149 8.34 -1.31 24.97
CA LYS A 149 9.02 -2.61 25.07
C LYS A 149 8.38 -3.51 26.11
N PHE A 150 8.14 -4.74 25.71
CA PHE A 150 7.54 -5.78 26.55
C PHE A 150 8.36 -7.06 26.48
N ILE A 151 8.25 -7.88 27.52
CA ILE A 151 8.84 -9.21 27.57
C ILE A 151 7.68 -10.19 27.75
N ILE A 152 7.56 -11.16 26.84
CA ILE A 152 6.52 -12.19 26.90
C ILE A 152 7.15 -13.59 26.94
N SER A 153 6.40 -14.58 27.41
CA SER A 153 6.79 -15.97 27.23
C SER A 153 6.35 -16.53 25.88
N PRO A 154 7.18 -17.32 25.19
CA PRO A 154 6.74 -18.05 24.00
C PRO A 154 5.96 -19.33 24.34
N CYS A 155 5.97 -19.79 25.59
CA CYS A 155 5.49 -21.11 25.99
C CYS A 155 4.02 -21.15 26.41
N TYR A 156 3.42 -20.00 26.68
CA TYR A 156 2.01 -19.84 27.05
C TYR A 156 1.44 -18.60 26.36
N GLU A 157 0.13 -18.48 26.36
CA GLU A 157 -0.56 -17.28 25.92
C GLU A 157 -0.20 -16.07 26.80
N ASP A 158 0.14 -14.96 26.16
CA ASP A 158 0.58 -13.75 26.86
C ASP A 158 -0.03 -12.48 26.25
N PHE A 159 -0.05 -11.39 27.03
CA PHE A 159 -0.72 -10.14 26.67
C PHE A 159 0.22 -8.95 26.80
N VAL A 160 0.12 -8.03 25.84
CA VAL A 160 0.78 -6.73 25.84
C VAL A 160 -0.27 -5.64 25.93
N TYR A 161 -0.08 -4.69 26.85
CA TYR A 161 -0.94 -3.53 27.05
C TYR A 161 -0.17 -2.25 26.71
N CYS A 162 -0.61 -1.56 25.68
CA CYS A 162 0.05 -0.37 25.17
C CYS A 162 -0.57 0.92 25.72
N SER A 163 0.25 1.98 25.76
CA SER A 163 -0.05 3.25 26.40
C SER A 163 -1.19 4.05 25.77
N GLN A 164 -1.50 3.85 24.48
CA GLN A 164 -2.65 4.48 23.82
C GLN A 164 -3.89 3.56 23.80
N GLY A 165 -3.86 2.44 24.52
CA GLY A 165 -5.00 1.56 24.75
C GLY A 165 -5.06 0.31 23.86
N THR A 166 -4.07 0.09 22.99
CA THR A 166 -3.99 -1.19 22.25
C THR A 166 -3.68 -2.33 23.20
N THR A 167 -4.39 -3.46 23.07
CA THR A 167 -4.01 -4.71 23.74
C THR A 167 -3.71 -5.77 22.68
N ILE A 168 -2.64 -6.53 22.84
CA ILE A 168 -2.23 -7.57 21.90
C ILE A 168 -2.09 -8.89 22.64
N ARG A 169 -2.81 -9.91 22.19
CA ARG A 169 -2.76 -11.28 22.72
C ARG A 169 -1.94 -12.14 21.76
N PHE A 170 -0.88 -12.73 22.30
CA PHE A 170 0.04 -13.62 21.59
C PHE A 170 -0.24 -15.06 21.99
N PRO A 171 -0.61 -15.95 21.05
CA PRO A 171 -0.74 -17.36 21.35
C PRO A 171 0.60 -18.01 21.70
N GLU A 172 0.55 -19.10 22.46
CA GLU A 172 1.72 -19.95 22.69
C GLU A 172 2.30 -20.46 21.37
N ASN A 173 3.62 -20.65 21.33
CA ASN A 173 4.35 -21.21 20.20
C ASN A 173 4.08 -20.49 18.87
N ALA A 174 3.73 -19.21 18.88
CA ALA A 174 3.34 -18.47 17.67
C ALA A 174 4.53 -18.00 16.81
N PHE A 175 5.76 -17.98 17.34
CA PHE A 175 6.89 -17.30 16.70
C PHE A 175 7.94 -18.25 16.10
N TYR A 176 8.57 -17.81 15.02
CA TYR A 176 9.65 -18.52 14.33
C TYR A 176 10.60 -17.53 13.62
N THR A 177 11.70 -18.04 13.09
CA THR A 177 12.77 -17.27 12.43
C THR A 177 12.79 -17.44 10.90
N GLY A 178 11.65 -17.80 10.28
CA GLY A 178 11.57 -18.17 8.86
C GLY A 178 11.94 -19.63 8.57
N CYS A 179 12.83 -20.23 9.39
CA CYS A 179 13.31 -21.61 9.20
C CYS A 179 13.13 -22.50 10.45
N GLU A 180 13.20 -21.93 11.66
CA GLU A 180 13.19 -22.66 12.93
C GLU A 180 12.27 -21.99 13.95
N MET A 181 11.64 -22.79 14.82
CA MET A 181 10.87 -22.25 15.96
C MET A 181 11.76 -21.39 16.85
N ALA A 182 11.18 -20.32 17.41
CA ALA A 182 11.87 -19.53 18.41
C ALA A 182 12.22 -20.40 19.62
N SER A 183 13.51 -20.47 19.97
CA SER A 183 14.02 -21.23 21.12
C SER A 183 14.67 -20.27 22.11
N CYS A 184 13.84 -19.55 22.86
CA CYS A 184 14.25 -18.64 23.92
C CYS A 184 13.26 -18.74 25.08
N ASP A 185 13.73 -18.44 26.28
CA ASP A 185 12.87 -18.45 27.47
C ASP A 185 11.88 -17.28 27.46
N THR A 186 12.26 -16.17 26.80
CA THR A 186 11.46 -14.94 26.69
C THR A 186 11.63 -14.29 25.32
N LEU A 187 10.59 -13.61 24.85
CA LEU A 187 10.61 -12.78 23.64
C LEU A 187 10.55 -11.30 24.00
N ASN A 188 11.28 -10.46 23.26
CA ASN A 188 11.14 -9.01 23.38
C ASN A 188 10.17 -8.53 22.30
N ILE A 189 9.12 -7.81 22.70
CA ILE A 189 8.15 -7.21 21.80
C ILE A 189 8.32 -5.69 21.84
N SER A 190 8.42 -5.07 20.67
CA SER A 190 8.41 -3.62 20.51
C SER A 190 7.16 -3.18 19.77
N VAL A 191 6.43 -2.20 20.30
CA VAL A 191 5.19 -1.68 19.72
C VAL A 191 5.24 -0.16 19.59
N TRP A 192 4.76 0.35 18.45
CA TRP A 192 4.47 1.76 18.22
C TRP A 192 2.98 1.93 17.87
N GLU A 193 2.37 3.01 18.35
CA GLU A 193 0.95 3.33 18.15
C GLU A 193 0.77 4.70 17.49
N PHE A 194 -0.10 4.80 16.49
CA PHE A 194 -0.40 6.01 15.74
C PHE A 194 -1.92 6.20 15.60
N TYR A 195 -2.55 6.77 16.62
CA TYR A 195 -4.01 6.99 16.64
C TYR A 195 -4.43 8.42 16.25
N SER A 196 -3.56 9.40 16.48
CA SER A 196 -3.82 10.80 16.16
C SER A 196 -3.27 11.18 14.77
N LYS A 197 -3.80 12.25 14.16
CA LYS A 197 -3.28 12.75 12.88
C LYS A 197 -1.85 13.29 13.04
N GLU A 198 -1.51 13.84 14.21
CA GLU A 198 -0.14 14.23 14.56
C GLU A 198 0.81 13.02 14.57
N ASP A 199 0.41 11.88 15.15
CA ASP A 199 1.24 10.67 15.16
C ASP A 199 1.51 10.18 13.74
N MET A 200 0.44 10.06 12.95
CA MET A 200 0.52 9.62 11.55
C MET A 200 1.40 10.55 10.72
N PHE A 201 1.19 11.87 10.86
CA PHE A 201 1.95 12.87 10.12
C PHE A 201 3.44 12.83 10.46
N ASN A 202 3.78 12.82 11.76
CA ASN A 202 5.18 12.81 12.22
C ASN A 202 5.90 11.50 11.85
N ALA A 203 5.15 10.39 11.76
CA ALA A 203 5.68 9.10 11.34
C ALA A 203 5.77 8.94 9.82
N GLY A 204 5.34 9.93 9.02
CA GLY A 204 5.31 9.82 7.56
C GLY A 204 4.29 8.82 7.02
N LEU A 205 3.26 8.49 7.82
CA LEU A 205 2.22 7.54 7.45
C LEU A 205 1.15 8.20 6.59
N THR A 206 0.62 7.41 5.65
CA THR A 206 -0.42 7.84 4.72
C THR A 206 -1.65 6.96 4.85
N THR A 207 -2.79 7.35 4.30
CA THR A 207 -4.04 6.58 4.33
C THR A 207 -4.47 6.18 2.92
N LEU A 208 -3.60 5.43 2.24
CA LEU A 208 -3.83 4.92 0.90
C LEU A 208 -3.73 3.40 0.82
N SER A 209 -4.67 2.81 0.09
CA SER A 209 -4.65 1.42 -0.35
C SER A 209 -4.80 1.37 -1.86
N ASN A 210 -3.69 1.19 -2.59
CA ASN A 210 -3.67 1.13 -4.05
C ASN A 210 -4.44 2.30 -4.69
N ARG A 211 -4.12 3.53 -4.26
CA ARG A 211 -4.77 4.80 -4.66
C ARG A 211 -6.23 4.99 -4.19
N LYS A 212 -6.79 4.06 -3.43
CA LYS A 212 -8.07 4.26 -2.73
C LYS A 212 -7.79 4.91 -1.38
N MET A 213 -8.58 5.92 -1.05
CA MET A 213 -8.48 6.62 0.22
C MET A 213 -9.01 5.76 1.36
N LEU A 214 -8.30 5.82 2.49
CA LEU A 214 -8.73 5.26 3.75
C LEU A 214 -9.10 6.36 4.75
N VAL A 215 -10.00 6.04 5.67
CA VAL A 215 -10.17 6.77 6.94
C VAL A 215 -9.66 5.86 8.03
N SER A 216 -8.79 6.37 8.89
CA SER A 216 -8.07 5.52 9.84
C SER A 216 -8.71 5.40 11.21
N GLY A 217 -8.83 4.16 11.68
CA GLY A 217 -9.16 3.81 13.06
C GLY A 217 -7.92 3.89 13.95
N GLY A 218 -6.78 3.43 13.45
CA GLY A 218 -5.47 3.55 14.08
C GLY A 218 -4.46 2.59 13.46
N MET A 219 -3.20 3.01 13.43
CA MET A 219 -2.08 2.21 12.92
C MET A 219 -1.18 1.79 14.06
N ILE A 220 -0.59 0.60 13.95
CA ILE A 220 0.45 0.12 14.85
C ILE A 220 1.60 -0.49 14.06
N TYR A 221 2.75 -0.56 14.72
CA TYR A 221 3.89 -1.31 14.24
C TYR A 221 4.40 -2.25 15.32
N ILE A 222 4.54 -3.54 15.01
CA ILE A 222 4.98 -4.56 15.97
C ILE A 222 6.26 -5.22 15.48
N LYS A 223 7.27 -5.32 16.35
CA LYS A 223 8.42 -6.21 16.17
C LYS A 223 8.51 -7.22 17.32
N ALA A 224 9.01 -8.41 17.02
CA ALA A 224 9.30 -9.44 18.01
C ALA A 224 10.75 -9.92 17.84
N PHE A 225 11.44 -10.17 18.94
CA PHE A 225 12.84 -10.59 18.93
C PHE A 225 13.13 -11.73 19.91
N CYS A 226 13.94 -12.68 19.47
CA CYS A 226 14.54 -13.75 20.27
C CYS A 226 16.06 -13.59 20.22
N ASN A 227 16.71 -13.33 21.36
CA ASN A 227 18.18 -13.17 21.43
C ASN A 227 18.75 -12.18 20.38
N GLY A 228 18.03 -11.08 20.13
CA GLY A 228 18.40 -10.06 19.15
C GLY A 228 18.11 -10.42 17.69
N ARG A 229 17.55 -11.60 17.39
CA ARG A 229 17.06 -11.96 16.06
C ARG A 229 15.58 -11.63 15.96
N GLU A 230 15.20 -10.91 14.90
CA GLU A 230 13.80 -10.60 14.59
C GLU A 230 13.03 -11.88 14.25
N LEU A 231 11.78 -11.93 14.68
CA LEU A 231 10.88 -13.07 14.53
C LEU A 231 9.69 -12.70 13.66
N GLU A 232 9.09 -13.73 13.09
CA GLU A 232 7.81 -13.67 12.40
C GLU A 232 6.80 -14.58 13.11
N LEU A 233 5.52 -14.45 12.75
CA LEU A 233 4.49 -15.40 13.15
C LEU A 233 4.55 -16.64 12.26
N ARG A 234 4.39 -17.82 12.86
CA ARG A 234 4.33 -19.09 12.12
C ARG A 234 3.17 -19.09 11.14
N PRO A 235 3.31 -19.74 9.98
CA PRO A 235 2.20 -19.93 9.05
C PRO A 235 0.96 -20.52 9.73
N GLY A 236 -0.18 -19.85 9.58
CA GLY A 236 -1.46 -20.25 10.17
C GLY A 236 -1.69 -19.82 11.62
N MET A 237 -0.73 -19.15 12.26
CA MET A 237 -0.95 -18.49 13.55
C MET A 237 -1.47 -17.07 13.34
N GLN A 238 -2.26 -16.59 14.29
CA GLN A 238 -2.78 -15.22 14.31
C GLN A 238 -2.61 -14.63 15.70
N ILE A 239 -2.34 -13.33 15.76
CA ILE A 239 -2.42 -12.54 16.99
C ILE A 239 -3.75 -11.80 17.03
N ASP A 240 -4.25 -11.59 18.24
CA ASP A 240 -5.49 -10.85 18.48
C ASP A 240 -5.11 -9.44 18.96
N ILE A 241 -5.57 -8.41 18.25
CA ILE A 241 -5.26 -7.01 18.51
C ILE A 241 -6.57 -6.30 18.85
N THR A 242 -6.67 -5.80 20.07
CA THR A 242 -7.77 -4.94 20.49
C THR A 242 -7.36 -3.48 20.38
N MET A 243 -8.11 -2.68 19.62
CA MET A 243 -7.88 -1.24 19.50
C MET A 243 -9.02 -0.43 20.16
N PRO A 244 -8.73 0.71 20.81
CA PRO A 244 -9.70 1.56 21.49
C PRO A 244 -10.44 2.47 20.49
N VAL A 245 -11.05 1.85 19.49
CA VAL A 245 -11.78 2.52 18.41
C VAL A 245 -13.23 2.08 18.47
N LYS A 246 -14.14 3.02 18.20
CA LYS A 246 -15.57 2.71 18.09
C LYS A 246 -15.80 1.72 16.94
N TYR A 247 -16.50 0.63 17.23
CA TYR A 247 -16.85 -0.38 16.24
C TYR A 247 -17.71 0.18 15.10
N ASP A 248 -17.45 -0.32 13.89
CA ASP A 248 -18.15 -0.09 12.63
C ASP A 248 -17.95 -1.37 11.79
N ASP A 249 -19.03 -1.90 11.21
CA ASP A 249 -18.99 -3.13 10.40
C ASP A 249 -18.13 -2.99 9.13
N ASN A 250 -17.82 -1.75 8.71
CA ASN A 250 -17.00 -1.47 7.52
C ASN A 250 -15.50 -1.40 7.81
N TRP A 251 -15.09 -1.49 9.09
CA TRP A 251 -13.68 -1.59 9.44
C TRP A 251 -13.07 -2.87 8.86
N LYS A 252 -11.85 -2.74 8.36
CA LYS A 252 -11.06 -3.81 7.77
C LYS A 252 -9.65 -3.77 8.33
N VAL A 253 -9.02 -4.93 8.36
CA VAL A 253 -7.60 -5.05 8.72
C VAL A 253 -6.77 -4.78 7.47
N PHE A 254 -5.68 -4.04 7.62
CA PHE A 254 -4.74 -3.77 6.55
C PHE A 254 -3.31 -4.04 7.01
N GLU A 255 -2.49 -4.48 6.07
CA GLU A 255 -1.06 -4.70 6.22
C GLU A 255 -0.29 -3.66 5.40
N GLY A 256 0.71 -3.05 6.03
CA GLY A 256 1.50 -2.00 5.40
C GLY A 256 2.69 -2.55 4.62
N ASN A 257 2.76 -2.20 3.34
CA ASN A 257 3.92 -2.46 2.50
C ASN A 257 4.63 -1.15 2.21
N GLU A 258 5.87 -1.01 2.67
CA GLU A 258 6.67 0.18 2.40
C GLU A 258 7.28 0.13 0.99
N LYS A 259 6.96 1.15 0.18
CA LYS A 259 7.53 1.34 -1.15
C LYS A 259 7.59 2.83 -1.49
N ASP A 260 8.67 3.26 -2.13
CA ASP A 260 8.85 4.66 -2.53
C ASP A 260 8.67 5.66 -1.37
N ASN A 261 9.21 5.32 -0.18
CA ASN A 261 9.09 6.07 1.07
C ASN A 261 7.65 6.21 1.61
N VAL A 262 6.71 5.38 1.15
CA VAL A 262 5.31 5.41 1.60
C VAL A 262 4.87 4.02 2.02
N VAL A 263 4.13 3.92 3.13
CA VAL A 263 3.37 2.70 3.45
C VAL A 263 2.10 2.69 2.63
N ASN A 264 1.97 1.71 1.74
CA ASN A 264 0.71 1.40 1.07
C ASN A 264 0.01 0.26 1.82
N TRP A 265 -1.22 0.49 2.22
CA TRP A 265 -2.01 -0.45 3.01
C TRP A 265 -2.73 -1.44 2.09
N ALA A 266 -2.42 -2.73 2.21
CA ALA A 266 -3.14 -3.79 1.52
C ALA A 266 -4.20 -4.37 2.46
N GLU A 267 -5.43 -4.53 1.99
CA GLU A 267 -6.49 -5.18 2.78
C GLU A 267 -6.09 -6.64 3.07
N ASP A 268 -6.07 -7.02 4.35
CA ASP A 268 -5.97 -8.42 4.75
C ASP A 268 -7.35 -9.06 4.62
N LYS A 269 -7.51 -9.89 3.59
CA LYS A 269 -8.77 -10.60 3.31
C LYS A 269 -9.08 -11.72 4.29
N GLU A 270 -8.09 -12.16 5.06
CA GLU A 270 -8.27 -13.13 6.15
C GLU A 270 -8.48 -12.42 7.51
N GLY A 271 -8.21 -11.11 7.54
CA GLY A 271 -8.46 -10.24 8.67
C GLY A 271 -9.95 -10.18 9.01
N ASN A 272 -10.26 -10.31 10.30
CA ASN A 272 -11.62 -10.21 10.80
C ASN A 272 -11.69 -9.09 11.85
N VAL A 273 -12.70 -8.23 11.76
CA VAL A 273 -12.98 -7.19 12.76
C VAL A 273 -14.26 -7.55 13.51
N GLY A 274 -14.12 -7.76 14.82
CA GLY A 274 -15.24 -8.05 15.72
C GLY A 274 -15.48 -6.92 16.71
N GLN A 275 -16.73 -6.77 17.16
CA GLN A 275 -17.06 -5.89 18.27
C GLN A 275 -16.68 -6.55 19.60
N ILE A 276 -15.99 -5.81 20.47
CA ILE A 276 -15.89 -6.18 21.87
C ILE A 276 -17.03 -5.46 22.59
N ASN A 277 -18.07 -6.22 22.95
CA ASN A 277 -19.07 -5.80 23.93
C ASN A 277 -18.54 -6.16 25.31
N GLY A 278 -18.75 -5.32 26.32
CA GLY A 278 -18.29 -5.53 27.70
C GLY A 278 -18.81 -6.77 28.44
N GLU A 279 -19.35 -7.75 27.71
CA GLU A 279 -19.73 -9.10 28.16
C GLU A 279 -18.83 -10.20 27.56
N SER A 280 -17.80 -9.87 26.76
CA SER A 280 -16.86 -10.88 26.31
C SER A 280 -16.05 -11.40 27.51
N ASN A 281 -16.04 -12.73 27.70
CA ASN A 281 -15.21 -13.44 28.67
C ASN A 281 -13.71 -13.40 28.30
N ILE A 282 -13.21 -12.28 27.78
CA ILE A 282 -11.77 -12.04 27.72
C ILE A 282 -11.39 -11.67 29.15
N GLU A 283 -10.96 -12.66 29.95
CA GLU A 283 -10.38 -12.44 31.27
C GLU A 283 -9.07 -11.67 31.11
N VAL A 284 -9.17 -10.35 31.07
CA VAL A 284 -8.02 -9.45 31.17
C VAL A 284 -7.55 -9.48 32.63
N PRO A 285 -6.28 -9.79 32.95
CA PRO A 285 -5.78 -9.79 34.33
C PRO A 285 -6.05 -8.45 35.02
N GLY A 286 -6.90 -8.49 36.04
CA GLY A 286 -7.56 -7.34 36.68
C GLY A 286 -6.69 -6.44 37.55
N GLU A 287 -5.37 -6.35 37.31
CA GLU A 287 -4.48 -5.46 38.09
C GLU A 287 -4.19 -4.11 37.43
N TYR A 288 -4.55 -3.91 36.14
CA TYR A 288 -4.16 -2.71 35.40
C TYR A 288 -5.24 -1.65 35.19
N TRP A 289 -6.51 -1.93 35.52
CA TRP A 289 -7.63 -1.04 35.20
C TRP A 289 -8.64 -0.95 36.34
N GLY A 290 -9.14 0.25 36.61
CA GLY A 290 -10.20 0.46 37.60
C GLY A 290 -11.49 -0.29 37.21
N GLU A 291 -12.20 -0.82 38.20
CA GLU A 291 -13.29 -1.82 38.06
C GLU A 291 -14.53 -1.43 37.21
N ASN A 292 -14.55 -0.37 36.39
CA ASN A 292 -15.78 0.07 35.71
C ASN A 292 -15.64 0.72 34.31
N GLU A 293 -14.52 0.61 33.59
CA GLU A 293 -14.47 1.06 32.19
C GLU A 293 -14.87 -0.07 31.23
N GLN A 294 -16.10 -0.01 30.72
CA GLN A 294 -16.55 -0.90 29.64
C GLN A 294 -15.66 -0.68 28.41
N MET A 295 -14.87 -1.68 28.04
CA MET A 295 -14.08 -1.67 26.81
C MET A 295 -15.02 -1.70 25.60
N ILE A 296 -15.22 -0.52 24.98
CA ILE A 296 -15.76 -0.42 23.62
C ILE A 296 -14.56 -0.36 22.69
N GLY A 297 -14.26 -1.47 22.05
CA GLY A 297 -13.13 -1.58 21.15
C GLY A 297 -13.44 -2.52 20.00
N ILE A 298 -12.50 -2.57 19.06
CA ILE A 298 -12.52 -3.51 17.95
C ILE A 298 -11.50 -4.61 18.22
N LEU A 299 -11.87 -5.86 17.97
CA LEU A 299 -10.95 -7.00 17.94
C LEU A 299 -10.57 -7.28 16.51
N MET A 300 -9.27 -7.26 16.22
CA MET A 300 -8.72 -7.66 14.94
C MET A 300 -7.88 -8.92 15.10
N LYS A 301 -7.85 -9.73 14.05
CA LYS A 301 -6.87 -10.82 13.92
C LYS A 301 -5.88 -10.48 12.82
N SER A 302 -4.59 -10.65 13.11
CA SER A 302 -3.52 -10.47 12.12
C SER A 302 -2.68 -11.73 12.04
N SER A 303 -2.34 -12.15 10.83
CA SER A 303 -1.39 -13.24 10.57
C SER A 303 0.07 -12.77 10.45
N ASN A 304 0.30 -11.45 10.45
CA ASN A 304 1.60 -10.83 10.26
C ASN A 304 1.97 -9.87 11.41
N LEU A 305 3.28 -9.63 11.57
CA LEU A 305 3.84 -8.52 12.35
C LEU A 305 4.21 -7.36 11.41
N GLY A 306 4.78 -6.29 11.96
CA GLY A 306 5.11 -5.08 11.20
C GLY A 306 3.96 -4.08 11.21
N TRP A 307 3.74 -3.42 10.06
CA TRP A 307 2.71 -2.39 9.91
C TRP A 307 1.32 -3.03 9.83
N ILE A 308 0.49 -2.77 10.84
CA ILE A 308 -0.90 -3.25 10.92
C ILE A 308 -1.80 -2.05 11.14
N ASN A 309 -2.94 -2.04 10.48
CA ASN A 309 -3.84 -0.90 10.50
C ASN A 309 -5.30 -1.35 10.51
N CYS A 310 -6.16 -0.59 11.18
CA CYS A 310 -7.60 -0.77 11.14
C CYS A 310 -8.26 0.42 10.45
N ASP A 311 -8.64 0.24 9.20
CA ASP A 311 -9.13 1.34 8.37
C ASP A 311 -10.46 0.98 7.69
N LEU A 312 -11.13 1.98 7.14
CA LEU A 312 -12.26 1.78 6.23
C LEU A 312 -11.96 2.45 4.91
N PHE A 313 -12.48 1.89 3.82
CA PHE A 313 -12.41 2.54 2.51
C PHE A 313 -13.34 3.76 2.49
N TYR A 314 -12.79 4.91 2.09
CA TYR A 314 -13.59 6.10 1.86
C TYR A 314 -14.11 6.10 0.43
N GLU A 315 -15.27 5.46 0.22
CA GLU A 315 -15.92 5.41 -1.09
C GLU A 315 -16.66 6.72 -1.39
N VAL A 316 -16.23 7.42 -2.43
CA VAL A 316 -16.88 8.65 -2.88
C VAL A 316 -16.86 8.74 -4.41
N GLU A 317 -18.02 9.03 -4.98
CA GLU A 317 -18.15 9.20 -6.44
C GLU A 317 -17.79 10.62 -6.88
N ASN A 318 -18.22 11.63 -6.11
CA ASN A 318 -18.00 13.03 -6.44
C ASN A 318 -16.59 13.51 -6.05
N THR A 319 -15.66 13.32 -6.99
CA THR A 319 -14.25 13.60 -6.80
C THR A 319 -13.69 14.55 -7.86
N GLN A 320 -12.53 15.14 -7.57
CA GLN A 320 -11.79 15.96 -8.51
C GLN A 320 -10.28 15.76 -8.29
N ASP A 321 -9.51 15.69 -9.37
CA ASP A 321 -8.06 15.74 -9.29
C ASP A 321 -7.60 17.17 -8.95
N LEU A 322 -6.66 17.30 -8.01
CA LEU A 322 -6.09 18.58 -7.61
C LEU A 322 -4.61 18.64 -7.98
N PHE A 323 -4.22 19.71 -8.68
CA PHE A 323 -2.85 19.97 -9.08
C PHE A 323 -2.24 21.07 -8.23
N VAL A 324 -1.05 20.85 -7.69
CA VAL A 324 -0.35 21.78 -6.80
C VAL A 324 1.04 22.06 -7.34
N GLN A 325 1.31 23.33 -7.63
CA GLN A 325 2.65 23.81 -7.93
C GLN A 325 3.34 24.24 -6.63
N VAL A 326 4.51 23.69 -6.36
CA VAL A 326 5.30 24.04 -5.18
C VAL A 326 6.59 24.70 -5.65
N ASP A 327 6.91 25.88 -5.14
CA ASP A 327 8.21 26.50 -5.41
C ASP A 327 9.33 25.76 -4.65
N ARG A 328 10.55 25.78 -5.20
CA ARG A 328 11.74 25.19 -4.55
C ARG A 328 11.59 23.70 -4.19
N ILE A 329 10.71 22.98 -4.90
CA ILE A 329 10.51 21.54 -4.74
C ILE A 329 11.72 20.74 -5.23
N ASP A 330 12.12 19.75 -4.45
CA ASP A 330 13.16 18.78 -4.78
C ASP A 330 12.77 17.39 -4.26
N GLU A 331 13.64 16.41 -4.48
CA GLU A 331 13.43 15.01 -4.08
C GLU A 331 13.35 14.79 -2.57
N LYS A 332 13.74 15.77 -1.75
CA LYS A 332 13.64 15.72 -0.27
C LYS A 332 12.36 16.37 0.25
N THR A 333 11.56 16.95 -0.65
CA THR A 333 10.32 17.65 -0.28
C THR A 333 9.18 16.65 -0.17
N THR A 334 8.57 16.59 1.01
CA THR A 334 7.32 15.85 1.22
C THR A 334 6.14 16.77 0.94
N VAL A 335 5.18 16.30 0.14
CA VAL A 335 3.93 17.01 -0.18
C VAL A 335 2.75 16.12 0.15
N CYS A 336 1.89 16.56 1.05
CA CYS A 336 0.72 15.81 1.51
C CYS A 336 -0.52 16.71 1.68
N MET A 337 -1.68 16.07 1.77
CA MET A 337 -2.97 16.67 2.05
C MET A 337 -3.53 16.03 3.31
N VAL A 338 -3.81 16.85 4.32
CA VAL A 338 -4.39 16.44 5.60
C VAL A 338 -5.85 16.85 5.65
N PHE A 339 -6.74 15.89 5.87
CA PHE A 339 -8.17 16.15 6.02
C PHE A 339 -8.51 16.58 7.45
N HIS A 340 -9.42 17.55 7.58
CA HIS A 340 -9.79 18.11 8.90
C HIS A 340 -10.98 17.37 9.51
N ASP A 341 -11.87 16.81 8.70
CA ASP A 341 -13.11 16.15 9.12
C ASP A 341 -12.98 14.61 9.21
N MET A 342 -11.83 14.06 8.85
CA MET A 342 -11.56 12.63 8.90
C MET A 342 -10.07 12.36 9.17
N LYS A 343 -9.77 11.21 9.75
CA LYS A 343 -8.39 10.74 9.98
C LYS A 343 -7.79 10.21 8.69
N SER A 344 -7.42 11.12 7.78
CA SER A 344 -6.86 10.78 6.47
C SER A 344 -5.76 11.77 6.05
N ILE A 345 -4.62 11.23 5.61
CA ILE A 345 -3.46 11.96 5.07
C ILE A 345 -3.11 11.34 3.73
N LEU A 346 -3.32 12.09 2.65
CA LEU A 346 -2.95 11.68 1.31
C LEU A 346 -1.57 12.20 0.92
N PRO A 347 -0.70 11.39 0.34
CA PRO A 347 0.52 11.85 -0.30
C PRO A 347 0.21 12.40 -1.70
N GLY A 348 1.00 13.39 -2.12
CA GLY A 348 0.98 13.88 -3.50
C GLY A 348 1.90 13.05 -4.40
N TYR A 349 1.62 13.05 -5.70
CA TYR A 349 2.45 12.39 -6.71
C TYR A 349 3.03 13.38 -7.70
N TYR A 350 4.24 13.16 -8.19
CA TYR A 350 4.75 13.91 -9.33
C TYR A 350 3.97 13.53 -10.59
N PHE A 351 3.42 14.53 -11.28
CA PHE A 351 2.56 14.36 -12.44
C PHE A 351 3.28 14.57 -13.77
N ASN A 352 4.27 15.45 -13.83
CA ASN A 352 4.93 15.84 -15.08
C ASN A 352 6.42 16.17 -14.88
N ALA A 353 7.10 16.47 -15.99
CA ALA A 353 8.52 16.86 -15.99
C ALA A 353 8.80 18.13 -15.16
N ASP A 354 7.82 19.02 -15.02
CA ASP A 354 7.90 20.24 -14.21
C ASP A 354 7.72 19.99 -12.71
N LYS A 355 7.65 18.71 -12.29
CA LYS A 355 7.44 18.28 -10.91
C LYS A 355 6.16 18.84 -10.27
N ALA A 356 5.14 19.13 -11.07
CA ALA A 356 3.83 19.49 -10.54
C ALA A 356 3.28 18.30 -9.73
N ILE A 357 2.63 18.61 -8.60
CA ILE A 357 2.07 17.60 -7.71
C ILE A 357 0.61 17.37 -8.07
N LYS A 358 0.18 16.11 -8.06
CA LYS A 358 -1.21 15.71 -8.25
C LYS A 358 -1.70 14.94 -7.03
N PHE A 359 -2.91 15.27 -6.58
CA PHE A 359 -3.73 14.43 -5.71
C PHE A 359 -4.90 13.90 -6.55
N GLU A 360 -5.03 12.58 -6.63
CA GLU A 360 -6.05 11.95 -7.47
C GLU A 360 -7.36 11.74 -6.70
N LYS A 361 -8.49 11.86 -7.40
CA LYS A 361 -9.83 11.51 -6.88
C LYS A 361 -10.12 12.14 -5.51
N VAL A 362 -9.73 13.39 -5.30
CA VAL A 362 -9.95 14.09 -4.03
C VAL A 362 -11.46 14.33 -3.85
N PRO A 363 -12.07 13.94 -2.71
CA PRO A 363 -13.49 14.20 -2.45
C PRO A 363 -13.76 15.70 -2.46
N ARG A 364 -14.84 16.15 -3.11
CA ARG A 364 -15.22 17.57 -3.13
C ARG A 364 -15.89 17.99 -1.81
N GLY A 365 -15.78 19.27 -1.45
CA GLY A 365 -16.43 19.86 -0.28
C GLY A 365 -15.75 19.54 1.06
N LYS A 366 -14.47 19.12 1.04
CA LYS A 366 -13.70 18.78 2.23
C LYS A 366 -12.77 19.92 2.62
N LYS A 367 -12.71 20.21 3.92
CA LYS A 367 -11.72 21.13 4.47
C LYS A 367 -10.41 20.39 4.64
N VAL A 368 -9.36 20.87 3.98
CA VAL A 368 -8.05 20.22 3.99
C VAL A 368 -6.94 21.25 4.21
N THR A 369 -5.80 20.80 4.73
CA THR A 369 -4.51 21.50 4.62
C THR A 369 -3.65 20.76 3.61
N ILE A 370 -3.18 21.45 2.57
CA ILE A 370 -2.11 20.95 1.70
C ILE A 370 -0.81 21.51 2.24
N MET A 371 0.19 20.66 2.39
CA MET A 371 1.47 21.03 2.97
C MET A 371 2.61 20.44 2.15
N ALA A 372 3.61 21.28 1.88
CA ALA A 372 4.91 20.90 1.35
C ALA A 372 5.97 21.26 2.39
N PHE A 373 6.86 20.32 2.74
CA PHE A 373 7.88 20.56 3.75
C PHE A 373 9.15 19.74 3.52
N LYS A 374 10.27 20.26 4.02
CA LYS A 374 11.55 19.54 4.15
C LYS A 374 12.41 20.16 5.22
N LYS A 375 13.37 19.40 5.74
CA LYS A 375 14.40 19.92 6.64
C LYS A 375 15.43 20.75 5.85
N ASP A 376 15.80 21.91 6.39
CA ASP A 376 16.85 22.80 5.87
C ASP A 376 17.79 23.21 7.02
N GLY A 377 18.75 22.33 7.31
CA GLY A 377 19.64 22.47 8.46
C GLY A 377 18.89 22.24 9.79
N ASN A 378 18.86 23.26 10.64
CA ASN A 378 18.13 23.24 11.92
C ASN A 378 16.72 23.83 11.81
N GLU A 379 16.33 24.29 10.62
CA GLU A 379 15.02 24.86 10.33
C GLU A 379 14.23 23.94 9.39
N MET A 380 12.96 24.27 9.20
CA MET A 380 12.10 23.66 8.21
C MET A 380 11.91 24.64 7.06
N LEU A 381 11.86 24.14 5.83
CA LEU A 381 11.28 24.87 4.72
C LEU A 381 9.86 24.35 4.53
N VAL A 382 8.85 25.22 4.63
CA VAL A 382 7.44 24.83 4.70
C VAL A 382 6.58 25.77 3.85
N GLY A 383 5.70 25.21 3.02
CA GLY A 383 4.62 25.92 2.36
C GLY A 383 3.31 25.17 2.62
N TYR A 384 2.26 25.84 3.07
CA TYR A 384 0.98 25.19 3.30
C TYR A 384 -0.19 26.13 3.03
N LYS A 385 -1.35 25.53 2.70
CA LYS A 385 -2.60 26.26 2.43
C LYS A 385 -3.78 25.44 2.93
N GLN A 386 -4.71 26.11 3.63
CA GLN A 386 -6.02 25.54 3.92
C GLN A 386 -6.99 25.89 2.80
N LEU A 387 -7.81 24.92 2.37
CA LEU A 387 -8.81 25.14 1.33
C LEU A 387 -10.02 24.20 1.48
N LEU A 388 -11.08 24.53 0.74
CA LEU A 388 -12.22 23.66 0.51
C LEU A 388 -12.04 22.97 -0.85
N THR A 389 -11.96 21.64 -0.86
CA THR A 389 -11.73 20.88 -2.09
C THR A 389 -12.92 21.02 -3.05
N GLY A 390 -12.66 20.96 -4.36
CA GLY A 390 -13.72 20.97 -5.37
C GLY A 390 -14.11 22.34 -5.92
N LEU A 391 -13.60 23.43 -5.34
CA LEU A 391 -13.80 24.80 -5.86
C LEU A 391 -12.85 25.09 -7.02
N ASP A 392 -11.54 25.02 -6.74
CA ASP A 392 -10.46 25.12 -7.72
C ASP A 392 -9.73 23.78 -7.82
N ASN A 393 -9.14 23.51 -8.99
CA ASN A 393 -8.35 22.29 -9.24
C ASN A 393 -6.85 22.57 -9.42
N LYS A 394 -6.42 23.81 -9.24
CA LYS A 394 -5.04 24.24 -9.35
C LYS A 394 -4.68 25.14 -8.18
N GLU A 395 -3.57 24.82 -7.54
CA GLU A 395 -3.09 25.54 -6.37
C GLU A 395 -1.60 25.78 -6.41
N GLY A 396 -1.16 26.80 -5.68
CA GLY A 396 0.25 27.16 -5.53
C GLY A 396 0.66 27.21 -4.07
N LEU A 397 1.81 26.63 -3.74
CA LEU A 397 2.45 26.73 -2.42
C LEU A 397 3.80 27.44 -2.55
N ALA A 398 3.97 28.47 -1.73
CA ALA A 398 5.24 29.18 -1.55
C ALA A 398 5.88 28.72 -0.24
N MET A 399 7.06 28.11 -0.32
CA MET A 399 7.79 27.56 0.81
C MET A 399 8.69 28.62 1.46
N GLN A 400 8.52 28.78 2.77
CA GLN A 400 9.26 29.73 3.60
C GLN A 400 10.02 29.01 4.71
N ARG A 401 11.11 29.63 5.19
CA ARG A 401 11.83 29.11 6.37
C ARG A 401 10.94 29.27 7.60
N MET A 402 10.95 28.25 8.45
CA MET A 402 10.15 28.16 9.65
C MET A 402 10.94 27.43 10.73
N SER A 403 10.78 27.84 11.99
CA SER A 403 11.40 27.12 13.11
C SER A 403 10.76 25.73 13.27
N LEU A 404 11.51 24.76 13.80
CA LEU A 404 10.96 23.44 14.10
C LEU A 404 9.76 23.52 15.05
N LYS A 405 9.83 24.41 16.05
CA LYS A 405 8.76 24.62 17.03
C LYS A 405 7.47 25.13 16.38
N ASP A 406 7.57 26.08 15.45
CA ASP A 406 6.38 26.61 14.76
C ASP A 406 5.78 25.56 13.82
N PHE A 407 6.63 24.76 13.16
CA PHE A 407 6.18 23.63 12.37
C PHE A 407 5.40 22.61 13.22
N GLU A 408 5.93 22.22 14.37
CA GLU A 408 5.26 21.32 15.32
C GLU A 408 3.91 21.87 15.80
N LEU A 409 3.78 23.18 16.01
CA LEU A 409 2.51 23.81 16.37
C LEU A 409 1.46 23.68 15.25
N ILE A 410 1.88 23.75 13.98
CA ILE A 410 0.98 23.52 12.85
C ILE A 410 0.55 22.05 12.82
N VAL A 411 1.48 21.11 12.96
CA VAL A 411 1.15 19.67 12.96
C VAL A 411 0.18 19.32 14.09
N LYS A 412 0.40 19.86 15.29
CA LYS A 412 -0.51 19.70 16.44
C LYS A 412 -1.92 20.21 16.17
N SER A 413 -2.06 21.25 15.35
CA SER A 413 -3.36 21.81 14.98
C SER A 413 -4.21 20.90 14.09
N PHE A 414 -3.64 19.81 13.57
CA PHE A 414 -4.41 18.85 12.80
C PHE A 414 -5.38 18.05 13.65
N ASN A 415 -5.06 17.79 14.92
CA ASN A 415 -5.85 16.87 15.74
C ASN A 415 -7.28 17.34 16.00
#